data_AF-A0A931GJS2-F1
#
_entry.id   AF-A0A931GJS2-F1
#
_cell.length_a   1.000
_cell.length_b   1.000
_cell.length_c   1.000
_cell.angle_alpha   90.00
_cell.angle_beta   90.00
_cell.angle_gamma   90.00
#
_symmetry.space_group_name_H-M   'P 1'
#
loop_
_entity.id
_entity.type
_entity.pdbx_description
1 polymer ?
#
loop_
_entity_poly.entity_id
_entity_poly.type
_entity_poly.pdbx_seq_one_letter_code
_entity_poly.pdbx_strand_id
1 'polypeptide(L)'
;MELNKEVLDCMKALRRRLREEQDVDIRLSQPNAVGAMLDGSLKSDDEETRRLGQRLAELSDQPQRAAATPLAAVELPVGAPTGSVRIYRGQRIYA
;
A
#
# COMPACT_ATOMS: atom_id res chain seq x y z
N MET A 1 19.27 13.76 6.86
CA MET A 1 18.29 12.67 7.02
C MET A 1 16.95 13.30 7.39
N GLU A 2 16.09 13.59 6.41
CA GLU A 2 14.79 14.24 6.63
C GLU A 2 13.62 13.43 6.05
N LEU A 3 13.75 12.10 6.06
CA LEU A 3 12.78 11.15 5.49
C LEU A 3 11.37 11.21 6.11
N ASN A 4 11.13 11.98 7.18
CA ASN A 4 9.84 11.96 7.86
C ASN A 4 8.84 13.01 7.33
N LYS A 5 9.32 14.19 6.90
CA LYS A 5 8.43 15.27 6.42
C LYS A 5 7.96 15.02 4.99
N GLU A 6 8.85 14.54 4.13
CA GLU A 6 8.54 14.25 2.73
C GLU A 6 7.55 13.08 2.59
N VAL A 7 7.71 12.02 3.40
CA VAL A 7 6.74 10.91 3.46
C VAL A 7 5.37 11.41 3.88
N LEU A 8 5.29 12.20 4.95
CA LEU A 8 4.01 12.72 5.45
C LEU A 8 3.31 13.65 4.45
N ASP A 9 4.07 14.47 3.73
CA ASP A 9 3.52 15.33 2.68
C ASP A 9 2.99 14.50 1.50
N CYS A 10 3.77 13.51 1.06
CA CYS A 10 3.37 12.58 0.01
C CYS A 10 2.10 11.79 0.40
N MET A 11 2.02 11.27 1.63
CA MET A 11 0.83 10.59 2.13
C MET A 11 -0.41 11.48 2.16
N LYS A 12 -0.27 12.76 2.54
CA LYS A 12 -1.39 13.71 2.55
C LYS A 12 -1.89 14.02 1.14
N ALA A 13 -0.95 14.26 0.22
CA ALA A 13 -1.26 14.52 -1.19
C ALA A 13 -1.96 13.32 -1.83
N LEU A 14 -1.41 12.11 -1.64
CA LEU A 14 -1.95 10.88 -2.18
C LEU A 14 -3.34 10.57 -1.60
N ARG A 15 -3.54 10.73 -0.28
CA ARG A 15 -4.85 10.56 0.35
C ARG A 15 -5.91 11.48 -0.26
N ARG A 16 -5.55 12.75 -0.49
CA ARG A 16 -6.50 13.74 -1.04
C ARG A 16 -6.95 13.32 -2.43
N ARG A 17 -6.01 12.92 -3.30
CA ARG A 17 -6.29 12.43 -4.66
C ARG A 17 -7.18 11.20 -4.64
N LEU A 18 -6.85 10.19 -3.83
CA LEU A 18 -7.63 8.96 -3.70
C LEU A 18 -9.05 9.23 -3.19
N ARG A 19 -9.22 10.23 -2.32
CA ARG A 19 -10.55 10.65 -1.86
C ARG A 19 -11.32 11.41 -2.95
N GLU A 20 -10.68 12.28 -3.70
CA GLU A 20 -11.33 13.04 -4.79
C GLU A 20 -11.74 12.13 -5.96
N GLU A 21 -10.94 11.11 -6.28
CA GLU A 21 -11.18 10.19 -7.40
C GLU A 21 -12.07 9.00 -7.02
N GLN A 22 -11.78 8.35 -5.89
CA GLN A 22 -12.36 7.04 -5.54
C GLN A 22 -13.20 7.09 -4.25
N ASP A 23 -13.37 8.27 -3.63
CA ASP A 23 -14.00 8.47 -2.31
C ASP A 23 -13.39 7.60 -1.18
N VAL A 24 -12.10 7.24 -1.34
CA VAL A 24 -11.39 6.38 -0.39
C VAL A 24 -10.84 7.21 0.78
N ASP A 25 -11.40 7.01 1.98
CA ASP A 25 -10.93 7.66 3.21
C ASP A 25 -9.92 6.80 3.97
N ILE A 26 -8.65 7.21 3.98
CA ILE A 26 -7.55 6.50 4.65
C ILE A 26 -7.08 7.31 5.87
N ARG A 27 -7.10 6.69 7.06
CA ARG A 27 -6.62 7.33 8.29
C ARG A 27 -5.13 7.06 8.48
N LEU A 28 -4.32 8.13 8.61
CA LEU A 28 -2.87 8.04 8.83
C LEU A 28 -2.50 7.30 10.13
N SER A 29 -3.39 7.29 11.12
CA SER A 29 -3.20 6.59 12.39
C SER A 29 -3.45 5.09 12.32
N GLN A 30 -3.99 4.57 11.21
CA GLN A 30 -4.30 3.15 11.11
C GLN A 30 -3.02 2.32 10.84
N PRO A 31 -2.86 1.15 11.47
CA PRO A 31 -1.79 0.23 11.13
C PRO A 31 -2.04 -0.23 9.69
N ASN A 32 -1.13 0.09 8.76
CA ASN A 32 -1.26 -0.10 7.31
C ASN A 32 -1.89 1.06 6.49
N ALA A 33 -1.76 2.30 6.95
CA ALA A 33 -2.13 3.47 6.13
C ALA A 33 -1.39 3.51 4.78
N VAL A 34 -0.06 3.27 4.79
CA VAL A 34 0.78 3.27 3.58
C VAL A 34 0.33 2.19 2.59
N GLY A 35 0.15 0.94 3.04
CA GLY A 35 -0.29 -0.14 2.16
C GLY A 35 -1.66 0.09 1.54
N ALA A 36 -2.61 0.69 2.28
CA ALA A 36 -3.90 1.08 1.74
C ALA A 36 -3.80 2.17 0.66
N MET A 37 -2.90 3.14 0.84
CA MET A 37 -2.64 4.19 -0.15
C MET A 37 -1.97 3.63 -1.41
N LEU A 38 -1.01 2.71 -1.25
CA LEU A 38 -0.36 2.03 -2.36
C LEU A 38 -1.37 1.19 -3.17
N ASP A 39 -2.27 0.46 -2.50
CA ASP A 39 -3.33 -0.30 -3.16
C ASP A 39 -4.31 0.59 -3.93
N GLY A 40 -4.75 1.71 -3.32
CA GLY A 40 -5.58 2.71 -3.98
C GLY A 40 -4.90 3.34 -5.20
N SER A 41 -3.58 3.59 -5.11
CA SER A 41 -2.82 4.14 -6.24
C SER A 41 -2.71 3.18 -7.42
N LEU A 42 -2.70 1.86 -7.18
CA LEU A 42 -2.69 0.85 -8.24
C LEU A 42 -4.05 0.75 -8.96
N LYS A 43 -5.13 1.03 -8.25
CA LYS A 43 -6.50 1.02 -8.77
C LYS A 43 -6.93 2.34 -9.41
N SER A 44 -6.18 3.41 -9.15
CA SER A 44 -6.41 4.73 -9.72
C SER A 44 -6.17 4.74 -11.24
N ASP A 45 -7.00 5.47 -11.96
CA ASP A 45 -6.83 5.75 -13.40
C ASP A 45 -6.03 7.04 -13.65
N ASP A 46 -5.84 7.86 -12.61
CA ASP A 46 -5.04 9.07 -12.64
C ASP A 46 -3.53 8.77 -12.59
N GLU A 47 -2.80 9.15 -13.64
CA GLU A 47 -1.35 8.90 -13.76
C GLU A 47 -0.57 9.55 -12.62
N GLU A 48 -0.97 10.76 -12.21
CA GLU A 48 -0.34 11.50 -11.13
C GLU A 48 -0.52 10.78 -9.77
N THR A 49 -1.69 10.19 -9.53
CA THR A 49 -1.96 9.37 -8.33
C THR A 49 -1.09 8.11 -8.32
N ARG A 50 -0.87 7.47 -9.47
CA ARG A 50 0.07 6.34 -9.61
C ARG A 50 1.51 6.76 -9.33
N ARG A 51 1.96 7.92 -9.83
CA ARG A 51 3.30 8.47 -9.57
C ARG A 51 3.52 8.80 -8.09
N LEU A 52 2.51 9.39 -7.44
CA LEU A 52 2.55 9.65 -5.99
C LEU A 52 2.65 8.36 -5.19
N GLY A 53 1.95 7.30 -5.60
CA GLY A 53 2.11 5.97 -5.04
C GLY A 53 3.57 5.48 -5.12
N GLN A 54 4.17 5.51 -6.31
CA GLN A 54 5.57 5.07 -6.54
C GLN A 54 6.55 5.83 -5.65
N ARG A 55 6.41 7.15 -5.59
CA ARG A 55 7.25 7.99 -4.73
C ARG A 55 7.07 7.67 -3.25
N LEU A 56 5.86 7.37 -2.81
CA LEU A 56 5.59 6.95 -1.44
C LEU A 56 6.28 5.61 -1.12
N ALA A 57 6.27 4.66 -2.05
CA ALA A 57 6.95 3.37 -1.91
C ALA A 57 8.46 3.53 -1.75
N GLU A 58 9.09 4.35 -2.60
CA GLU A 58 10.52 4.68 -2.51
C GLU A 58 10.88 5.34 -1.17
N LEU A 59 10.06 6.29 -0.72
CA LEU A 59 10.31 7.02 0.53
C LEU A 59 10.04 6.20 1.79
N SER A 60 9.14 5.20 1.71
CA SER A 60 8.78 4.33 2.84
C SER A 60 9.56 3.01 2.89
N ASP A 61 10.44 2.77 1.91
CA ASP A 61 11.14 1.49 1.69
C ASP A 61 10.17 0.29 1.65
N GLN A 62 8.90 0.54 1.28
CA GLN A 62 7.90 -0.50 1.14
C GLN A 62 7.78 -0.86 -0.34
N PRO A 63 7.88 -2.16 -0.71
CA PRO A 63 7.63 -2.55 -2.08
C PRO A 63 6.17 -2.24 -2.40
N GLN A 64 5.96 -1.30 -3.33
CA GLN A 64 4.67 -1.21 -4.00
C GLN A 64 4.46 -2.56 -4.63
N ARG A 65 3.33 -3.21 -4.35
CA ARG A 65 2.95 -4.46 -5.00
C ARG A 65 2.58 -4.12 -6.44
N ALA A 66 3.56 -3.70 -7.22
CA ALA A 66 3.43 -3.39 -8.62
C ALA A 66 2.80 -4.61 -9.26
N ALA A 67 1.63 -4.42 -9.86
CA ALA A 67 1.15 -5.35 -10.85
C ALA A 67 2.29 -5.51 -11.86
N ALA A 68 2.90 -6.69 -11.82
CA ALA A 68 4.04 -7.03 -12.63
C ALA A 68 3.72 -6.73 -14.09
N THR A 69 4.51 -5.87 -14.71
CA THR A 69 4.79 -6.01 -16.14
C THR A 69 5.28 -7.45 -16.36
N PRO A 70 4.67 -8.23 -17.27
CA PRO A 70 5.09 -9.61 -17.50
C PRO A 70 6.39 -9.65 -18.29
N LEU A 71 7.19 -10.70 -18.01
CA LEU A 71 8.48 -11.12 -18.60
C LEU A 71 9.71 -10.43 -17.97
N ALA A 72 10.56 -11.12 -17.21
CA ALA A 72 11.08 -12.47 -17.41
C ALA A 72 11.19 -13.28 -16.09
N ALA A 73 11.10 -14.58 -16.27
CA ALA A 73 11.00 -15.62 -15.26
C ALA A 73 12.11 -15.62 -14.21
N VAL A 74 11.73 -15.65 -12.93
CA VAL A 74 12.30 -16.56 -11.93
C VAL A 74 11.15 -17.06 -11.06
N GLU A 75 11.16 -18.36 -10.85
CA GLU A 75 10.04 -19.23 -10.49
C GLU A 75 9.31 -18.93 -9.17
N LEU A 76 8.00 -19.20 -9.18
CA LEU A 76 7.20 -19.47 -7.99
C LEU A 76 7.62 -20.82 -7.38
N PRO A 77 7.39 -21.03 -6.08
CA PRO A 77 6.14 -21.71 -5.81
C PRO A 77 5.19 -20.92 -4.93
N VAL A 78 3.94 -21.07 -5.35
CA VAL A 78 2.67 -20.73 -4.72
C VAL A 78 2.68 -20.86 -3.19
N GLY A 79 2.14 -19.84 -2.54
CA GLY A 79 1.94 -19.81 -1.09
C GLY A 79 0.82 -18.85 -0.72
N ALA A 80 -0.41 -19.16 -1.18
CA ALA A 80 -1.61 -18.72 -0.49
C ALA A 80 -2.23 -19.98 0.13
N PRO A 81 -2.72 -19.91 1.38
CA PRO A 81 -3.99 -19.24 1.57
C PRO A 81 -4.03 -18.31 2.79
N THR A 82 -4.93 -17.34 2.68
CA THR A 82 -5.91 -16.87 3.69
C THR A 82 -5.58 -17.06 5.18
N GLY A 83 -5.74 -16.00 5.97
CA GLY A 83 -5.69 -16.11 7.42
C GLY A 83 -5.65 -14.76 8.12
N SER A 84 -6.81 -14.13 8.26
CA SER A 84 -7.03 -12.98 9.13
C SER A 84 -6.77 -13.36 10.60
N VAL A 85 -5.58 -13.06 11.11
CA VAL A 85 -5.24 -13.30 12.52
C VAL A 85 -5.85 -12.21 13.39
N ARG A 86 -6.97 -12.53 14.06
CA ARG A 86 -7.53 -11.73 15.16
C ARG A 86 -6.82 -12.16 16.45
N ILE A 87 -6.04 -11.27 17.03
CA ILE A 87 -5.35 -11.49 18.30
C ILE A 87 -6.31 -11.14 19.44
N TYR A 88 -6.76 -12.14 20.20
CA TYR A 88 -7.33 -11.94 21.52
C TYR A 88 -6.76 -13.00 22.48
N ARG A 89 -6.06 -12.53 23.52
CA ARG A 89 -5.59 -13.29 24.70
C ARG A 89 -5.08 -14.72 24.46
N GLY A 90 -4.04 -14.86 23.63
CA GLY A 90 -3.06 -15.94 23.82
C GLY A 90 -3.38 -17.33 23.24
N GLN A 91 -4.28 -17.48 22.26
CA GLN A 91 -4.45 -18.79 21.59
C GLN A 91 -4.60 -18.62 20.07
N ARG A 92 -3.77 -19.36 19.30
CA ARG A 92 -3.82 -19.40 17.83
C ARG A 92 -4.51 -20.70 17.40
N ILE A 93 -5.57 -20.61 16.58
CA ILE A 93 -6.25 -21.74 15.94
C ILE A 93 -6.11 -21.58 14.43
N TYR A 94 -5.76 -22.66 13.73
CA TYR A 94 -5.68 -22.75 12.27
C TYR A 94 -6.96 -23.43 11.75
N ALA A 95 -7.56 -22.87 10.69
CA ALA A 95 -8.64 -23.49 9.91
C ALA A 95 -8.23 -23.51 8.43
#